data_AF-T0Y5Z1-F1
#
_entry.id   AF-T0Y5Z1-F1
#
_cell.length_a   1.000
_cell.length_b   1.000
_cell.length_c   1.000
_cell.angle_alpha   90.00
_cell.angle_beta   90.00
_cell.angle_gamma   90.00
#
_symmetry.space_group_name_H-M   'P 1'
#
loop_
_entity.id
_entity.type
_entity.pdbx_description
1 polymer ?
#
loop_
_entity_poly.entity_id
_entity_poly.type
_entity_poly.pdbx_seq_one_letter_code
_entity_poly.pdbx_strand_id
1 'polypeptide(L)'
;MAIIKMKPTSPGRRGVIRVSHPHLHKGEAEKSLLEKQFKHAGRNNNGHITTRHQGGGHRQHYRVVDFRRNKDGIVANVERIEYDPNRTAHLALLCY
;
A
#
# COMPACT_ATOMS: atom_id res chain seq x y z
N MET A 1 -0.15 -7.74 15.69
CA MET A 1 -0.20 -6.29 15.40
C MET A 1 -0.43 -5.56 16.71
N ALA A 2 0.26 -4.46 16.96
CA ALA A 2 0.07 -3.69 18.19
C ALA A 2 -0.46 -2.29 17.86
N ILE A 3 -1.45 -1.84 18.62
CA ILE A 3 -2.02 -0.49 18.49
C ILE A 3 -1.32 0.38 19.55
N ILE A 4 -0.63 1.42 19.09
CA ILE A 4 0.18 2.29 19.94
C ILE A 4 -0.44 3.69 19.95
N LYS A 5 -0.83 4.16 21.14
CA LYS A 5 -1.25 5.56 21.35
C LYS A 5 0.00 6.45 21.44
N MET A 6 0.05 7.51 20.66
CA MET A 6 1.19 8.43 20.66
C MET A 6 1.20 9.31 21.93
N LYS A 7 2.39 9.65 22.41
CA LYS A 7 2.54 10.64 23.51
C LYS A 7 2.02 12.02 23.05
N PRO A 8 1.28 12.76 23.89
CA PRO A 8 0.66 14.03 23.52
C PRO A 8 1.66 15.19 23.54
N THR A 9 2.72 15.11 22.75
CA THR A 9 3.78 16.14 22.67
C THR A 9 3.34 17.39 21.91
N SER A 10 2.24 17.34 21.17
CA SER A 10 1.61 18.47 20.49
C SER A 10 0.10 18.23 20.33
N PRO A 11 -0.73 19.28 20.12
CA PRO A 11 -2.18 19.13 19.94
C PRO A 11 -2.55 18.18 18.81
N GLY A 12 -1.85 18.26 17.67
CA GLY A 12 -2.08 17.37 16.52
C GLY A 12 -1.70 15.89 16.76
N ARG A 13 -0.84 15.60 17.74
CA ARG A 13 -0.46 14.22 18.09
C ARG A 13 -1.34 13.56 19.15
N ARG A 14 -2.08 14.35 19.94
CA ARG A 14 -2.82 13.87 21.13
C ARG A 14 -3.81 12.74 20.82
N GLY A 15 -4.48 12.79 19.67
CA GLY A 15 -5.45 11.78 19.22
C GLY A 15 -4.85 10.70 18.31
N VAL A 16 -3.56 10.77 17.98
CA VAL A 16 -2.96 9.86 16.98
C VAL A 16 -2.77 8.47 17.59
N ILE A 17 -3.32 7.48 16.88
CA ILE A 17 -3.13 6.06 17.15
C ILE A 17 -2.43 5.46 15.94
N ARG A 18 -1.32 4.75 16.17
CA ARG A 18 -0.53 4.10 15.12
C ARG A 18 -0.63 2.59 15.26
N VAL A 19 -0.77 1.90 14.13
CA VAL A 19 -0.63 0.43 14.07
C VAL A 19 0.83 0.09 13.80
N SER A 20 1.41 -0.75 14.65
CA SER A 20 2.79 -1.24 14.53
C SER A 20 2.84 -2.54 13.75
N HIS A 21 3.74 -2.58 12.77
CA HIS A 21 3.92 -3.69 11.83
C HIS A 21 5.39 -4.14 11.79
N PRO A 22 5.90 -4.83 12.83
CA PRO A 22 7.32 -5.18 12.92
C PRO A 22 7.77 -6.24 11.89
N HIS A 23 6.84 -7.04 11.38
CA HIS A 23 7.10 -8.10 10.40
C HIS A 23 7.20 -7.59 8.95
N LEU A 24 6.87 -6.32 8.70
CA LEU A 24 6.94 -5.76 7.34
C LEU A 24 8.38 -5.49 6.94
N HIS A 25 8.69 -5.81 5.70
CA HIS A 25 9.94 -5.49 5.07
C HIS A 25 10.18 -3.97 5.08
N LYS A 26 11.40 -3.56 5.44
CA LYS A 26 11.80 -2.15 5.59
C LYS A 26 12.43 -1.56 4.32
N GLY A 27 12.81 -2.40 3.37
CA GLY A 27 13.46 -1.99 2.12
C GLY A 27 12.46 -1.57 1.03
N GLU A 28 12.99 -1.44 -0.18
CA GLU A 28 12.19 -1.13 -1.37
C GLU A 28 11.35 -2.32 -1.83
N ALA A 29 10.30 -2.04 -2.60
CA ALA A 29 9.48 -3.07 -3.22
C ALA A 29 10.22 -3.73 -4.41
N GLU A 30 9.76 -4.91 -4.80
CA GLU A 30 10.32 -5.64 -5.95
C GLU A 30 10.15 -4.88 -7.27
N LYS A 31 11.26 -4.42 -7.87
CA LYS A 31 11.24 -3.47 -9.00
C LYS A 31 10.51 -4.01 -10.23
N SER A 32 10.59 -5.31 -10.49
CA SER A 32 9.94 -5.96 -11.63
C SER A 32 8.41 -5.99 -11.53
N LEU A 33 7.86 -5.84 -10.32
CA LEU A 33 6.41 -5.87 -10.04
C LEU A 33 5.84 -4.48 -9.72
N LEU A 34 6.56 -3.42 -10.09
CA LEU A 34 6.13 -2.04 -9.93
C LEU A 34 5.70 -1.41 -11.25
N GLU A 35 4.55 -0.74 -11.20
CA GLU A 35 4.05 0.07 -12.30
C GLU A 35 3.85 1.53 -11.88
N LYS A 36 3.98 2.44 -12.85
CA LYS A 36 3.73 3.85 -12.62
C LYS A 36 2.23 4.09 -12.48
N GLN A 37 1.82 4.63 -11.34
CA GLN A 37 0.43 5.01 -11.09
C GLN A 37 0.28 6.52 -11.13
N PHE A 38 -0.57 7.02 -12.02
CA PHE A 38 -0.94 8.43 -12.09
C PHE A 38 -2.21 8.69 -11.28
N LYS A 39 -2.25 9.82 -10.59
CA LYS A 39 -3.45 10.25 -9.87
C LYS A 39 -4.31 11.12 -10.78
N HIS A 40 -5.58 10.76 -10.91
CA HIS A 40 -6.56 11.55 -11.66
C HIS A 40 -7.17 12.70 -10.82
N ALA A 41 -6.91 12.72 -9.50
CA ALA A 41 -7.43 13.74 -8.57
C ALA A 41 -8.95 13.98 -8.70
N GLY A 42 -9.72 12.89 -8.82
CA GLY A 42 -11.18 12.92 -8.91
C GLY A 42 -11.75 13.40 -10.25
N ARG A 43 -10.90 13.57 -11.28
CA ARG A 43 -11.32 14.02 -12.61
C ARG A 43 -11.48 12.87 -13.61
N ASN A 44 -12.42 13.01 -14.53
CA ASN A 44 -12.60 12.10 -15.66
C ASN A 44 -11.78 12.52 -16.89
N ASN A 45 -11.96 11.80 -18.01
CA ASN A 45 -11.31 12.09 -19.30
C ASN A 45 -11.66 13.46 -19.91
N ASN A 46 -12.80 14.06 -19.55
CA ASN A 46 -13.18 15.42 -19.96
C ASN A 46 -12.61 16.50 -19.03
N GLY A 47 -11.85 16.13 -18.00
CA GLY A 47 -11.27 17.05 -17.02
C GLY A 47 -12.25 17.52 -15.93
N HIS A 48 -13.50 17.06 -15.96
CA HIS A 48 -14.50 17.40 -14.95
C HIS A 48 -14.28 16.62 -13.65
N ILE A 49 -14.46 17.30 -12.52
CA ILE A 49 -14.48 16.64 -11.21
C ILE A 49 -15.76 15.81 -11.12
N THR A 50 -15.63 14.50 -11.22
CA THR A 50 -16.74 13.55 -11.03
C THR A 50 -16.79 13.02 -9.60
N THR A 51 -15.64 13.00 -8.90
CA THR A 51 -15.54 12.59 -7.50
C THR A 51 -14.89 13.69 -6.67
N ARG A 52 -15.64 14.23 -5.68
CA ARG A 52 -15.15 15.28 -4.77
C ARG A 52 -14.15 14.74 -3.73
N HIS A 53 -13.40 15.65 -3.11
CA HIS A 53 -12.44 15.37 -2.03
C HIS A 53 -11.29 14.41 -2.41
N GLN A 54 -10.94 14.35 -3.69
CA GLN A 54 -9.82 13.57 -4.21
C GLN A 54 -8.75 14.52 -4.78
N GLY A 55 -7.51 14.40 -4.32
CA GLY A 55 -6.41 15.26 -4.76
C GLY A 55 -5.26 15.29 -3.76
N GLY A 56 -4.05 15.60 -4.24
CA GLY A 56 -2.84 15.59 -3.41
C GLY A 56 -2.40 14.18 -2.97
N GLY A 57 -1.85 14.09 -1.76
CA GLY A 57 -1.30 12.88 -1.16
C GLY A 57 0.04 12.44 -1.78
N HIS A 58 0.80 11.62 -1.04
CA HIS A 58 2.12 11.14 -1.47
C HIS A 58 2.03 10.33 -2.78
N ARG A 59 3.07 10.40 -3.63
CA ARG A 59 3.16 9.60 -4.86
C ARG A 59 3.27 8.11 -4.52
N GLN A 60 2.56 7.28 -5.26
CA GLN A 60 2.52 5.83 -5.04
C GLN A 60 2.88 5.13 -6.36
N HIS A 61 3.47 3.95 -6.24
CA HIS A 61 3.66 3.03 -7.37
C HIS A 61 2.66 1.90 -7.20
N TYR A 62 2.04 1.47 -8.29
CA TYR A 62 1.14 0.34 -8.27
C TYR A 62 1.97 -0.95 -8.13
N ARG A 63 1.53 -1.85 -7.27
CA ARG A 63 2.12 -3.18 -7.11
C ARG A 63 1.27 -4.18 -7.85
N VAL A 64 1.83 -4.81 -8.88
CA VAL A 64 1.13 -5.83 -9.66
C VAL A 64 0.88 -7.03 -8.76
N VAL A 65 -0.40 -7.34 -8.52
CA VAL A 65 -0.80 -8.44 -7.65
C VAL A 65 -1.52 -9.51 -8.45
N ASP A 66 -1.09 -10.74 -8.22
CA ASP A 66 -1.72 -11.92 -8.80
C ASP A 66 -3.02 -12.26 -8.05
N PHE A 67 -4.13 -11.73 -8.56
CA PHE A 67 -5.47 -12.05 -8.09
C PHE A 67 -6.04 -13.34 -8.74
N ARG A 68 -5.39 -13.88 -9.78
CA ARG A 68 -5.90 -15.03 -10.53
C ARG A 68 -5.35 -16.36 -10.01
N ARG A 69 -4.07 -16.39 -9.62
CA ARG A 69 -3.40 -17.54 -9.01
C ARG A 69 -3.41 -18.81 -9.87
N ASN A 70 -3.21 -18.68 -11.19
CA ASN A 70 -3.30 -19.78 -12.17
C ASN A 70 -2.11 -20.78 -12.17
N LYS A 71 -1.26 -20.80 -11.14
CA LYS A 71 -0.07 -21.65 -11.07
C LYS A 71 -0.35 -22.90 -10.24
N ASP A 72 -1.28 -23.72 -10.72
CA ASP A 72 -1.72 -24.93 -10.02
C ASP A 72 -0.61 -25.97 -9.93
N GLY A 73 -0.46 -26.60 -8.77
CA GLY A 73 0.57 -27.63 -8.52
C GLY A 73 1.99 -27.10 -8.33
N ILE A 74 2.24 -25.80 -8.51
CA ILE A 74 3.56 -25.19 -8.29
C ILE A 74 3.61 -24.60 -6.87
N VAL A 75 4.47 -25.17 -6.03
CA VAL A 75 4.70 -24.66 -4.67
C VAL A 75 5.47 -23.35 -4.75
N ALA A 76 5.15 -22.40 -3.87
CA ALA A 76 5.89 -21.15 -3.74
C ALA A 76 6.31 -20.91 -2.30
N ASN A 77 7.49 -20.33 -2.12
CA ASN A 77 7.99 -19.86 -0.83
C ASN A 77 7.58 -18.40 -0.62
N VAL A 78 7.12 -18.09 0.60
CA VAL A 78 6.89 -16.71 1.02
C VAL A 78 8.22 -16.09 1.40
N GLU A 79 8.75 -15.19 0.57
CA GLU A 79 10.04 -14.53 0.85
C GLU A 79 9.90 -13.48 1.96
N ARG A 80 8.92 -12.59 1.82
CA ARG A 80 8.71 -11.46 2.74
C ARG A 80 7.30 -10.89 2.63
N ILE A 81 6.91 -10.18 3.68
CA ILE A 81 5.65 -9.43 3.74
C ILE A 81 5.97 -7.94 3.59
N GLU A 82 5.25 -7.26 2.71
CA GLU A 82 5.50 -5.86 2.38
C GLU A 82 4.24 -4.99 2.56
N TYR A 83 4.49 -3.70 2.85
CA TYR A 83 3.46 -2.67 2.89
C TYR A 83 3.06 -2.23 1.48
N ASP A 84 1.78 -2.28 1.12
CA ASP A 84 1.30 -1.68 -0.13
C ASP A 84 0.55 -0.37 0.12
N PRO A 85 1.02 0.78 -0.41
CA PRO A 85 0.33 2.05 -0.23
C PRO A 85 -1.02 2.16 -0.96
N ASN A 86 -1.34 1.24 -1.88
CA ASN A 86 -2.55 1.31 -2.72
C ASN A 86 -3.77 0.57 -2.12
N ARG A 87 -3.59 -0.13 -1.00
CA ARG A 87 -4.64 -0.89 -0.35
C ARG A 87 -4.41 -0.98 1.16
N THR A 88 -5.40 -1.49 1.89
CA THR A 88 -5.31 -1.67 3.35
C THR A 88 -4.58 -2.94 3.76
N ALA A 89 -4.62 -3.98 2.93
CA ALA A 89 -3.97 -5.28 3.19
C ALA A 89 -2.47 -5.26 2.86
N HIS A 90 -1.71 -6.07 3.59
CA HIS A 90 -0.29 -6.33 3.29
C HIS A 90 -0.14 -7.33 2.14
N LEU A 91 0.99 -7.27 1.43
CA LEU A 91 1.30 -8.21 0.36
C LEU A 91 2.38 -9.19 0.79
N ALA A 92 2.27 -10.43 0.32
CA ALA A 92 3.33 -11.42 0.43
C ALA A 92 4.02 -11.54 -0.93
N LEU A 93 5.34 -11.37 -0.96
CA LEU A 93 6.14 -11.69 -2.14
C LEU A 93 6.37 -13.19 -2.18
N LEU A 94 6.04 -13.81 -3.32
CA LEU A 94 6.17 -15.24 -3.53
C LEU A 94 7.27 -15.53 -4.55
N CYS A 95 8.10 -16.52 -4.24
CA CYS A 95 9.04 -17.12 -5.15
C CYS A 95 8.54 -18.53 -5.48
N TYR A 96 8.13 -18.74 -6.74
CA TYR A 96 7.66 -20.03 -7.26
C TYR A 96 8.82 -20.91 -7.69
#